data_AF-A0A7T1C5A7-F1
#
_entry.id   AF-A0A7T1C5A7-F1
#
_cell.length_a   1.000
_cell.length_b   1.000
_cell.length_c   1.000
_cell.angle_alpha   90.00
_cell.angle_beta   90.00
_cell.angle_gamma   90.00
#
_symmetry.space_group_name_H-M   'P 1'
#
loop_
_entity.id
_entity.type
_entity.pdbx_description
1 polymer ?
#
loop_
_entity_poly.entity_id
_entity_poly.type
_entity_poly.pdbx_seq_one_letter_code
_entity_poly.pdbx_strand_id
1 'polypeptide(L)'
;MWCTLLSLYFFFERSKIDFLLIYFFILFMLKFRLIRGGKQNNPFYKIGILDAKTKRNGQPLQILGFYNPIKKIIKLNIYILLKNLKTGVKLTYRLWILLLKLKICKNIK
;
A
#
# COMPACT_ATOMS: atom_id res chain seq x y z
N MET A 1 -50.23 3.30 -1.23
CA MET A 1 -49.40 4.28 -1.99
C MET A 1 -48.03 4.57 -1.38
N TRP A 2 -47.63 3.95 -0.25
CA TRP A 2 -46.28 4.08 0.36
C TRP A 2 -45.39 2.83 0.19
N CYS A 3 -45.88 1.74 -0.42
CA CYS A 3 -45.11 0.50 -0.58
C CYS A 3 -44.10 0.54 -1.75
N THR A 4 -44.21 1.47 -2.70
CA THR A 4 -43.30 1.53 -3.85
C THR A 4 -42.05 2.39 -3.62
N LEU A 5 -42.06 3.27 -2.62
CA LEU A 5 -40.91 4.13 -2.30
C LEU A 5 -39.89 3.42 -1.39
N LEU A 6 -40.32 2.47 -0.56
CA LEU A 6 -39.42 1.72 0.33
C LEU A 6 -38.60 0.65 -0.40
N SER A 7 -39.11 0.06 -1.50
CA SER A 7 -38.37 -0.95 -2.26
C SER A 7 -37.26 -0.35 -3.12
N LEU A 8 -37.40 0.91 -3.56
CA LEU A 8 -36.36 1.64 -4.29
C LEU A 8 -35.19 2.05 -3.37
N TYR A 9 -35.47 2.44 -2.12
CA TYR A 9 -34.42 2.66 -1.11
C TYR A 9 -33.64 1.37 -0.81
N PHE A 10 -34.34 0.24 -0.68
CA PHE A 10 -33.73 -1.04 -0.36
C PHE A 10 -32.88 -1.64 -1.50
N PHE A 11 -33.17 -1.30 -2.77
CA PHE A 11 -32.37 -1.73 -3.91
C PHE A 11 -31.09 -0.89 -4.10
N PHE A 12 -31.11 0.39 -3.70
CA PHE A 12 -29.95 1.28 -3.82
C PHE A 12 -28.87 1.02 -2.76
N GLU A 13 -29.24 0.53 -1.57
CA GLU A 13 -28.31 0.30 -0.45
C GLU A 13 -27.40 -0.92 -0.60
N ARG A 14 -27.84 -1.95 -1.35
CA ARG A 14 -27.03 -3.16 -1.63
C ARG A 14 -25.77 -2.85 -2.43
N SER A 15 -25.86 -1.93 -3.40
CA SER A 15 -24.73 -1.54 -4.26
C SER A 15 -23.56 -0.89 -3.51
N LYS A 16 -23.85 -0.14 -2.44
CA LYS A 16 -22.83 0.52 -1.62
C LYS A 16 -22.08 -0.45 -0.71
N ILE A 17 -22.74 -1.49 -0.20
CA ILE A 17 -22.14 -2.49 0.68
C ILE A 17 -21.13 -3.33 -0.10
N ASP A 18 -21.45 -3.73 -1.32
CA ASP A 18 -20.54 -4.45 -2.19
C ASP A 18 -19.31 -3.61 -2.53
N PHE A 19 -19.51 -2.33 -2.88
CA PHE A 19 -18.40 -1.41 -3.16
C PHE A 19 -17.50 -1.22 -1.93
N LEU A 20 -18.08 -1.07 -0.75
CA LEU A 20 -17.36 -0.86 0.51
C LEU A 20 -16.60 -2.12 0.96
N LEU A 21 -17.19 -3.30 0.78
CA LEU A 21 -16.53 -4.59 1.03
C LEU A 21 -15.39 -4.84 0.06
N ILE A 22 -15.58 -4.56 -1.23
CA ILE A 22 -14.53 -4.65 -2.25
C ILE A 22 -13.39 -3.68 -1.89
N TYR A 23 -13.71 -2.44 -1.50
CA TYR A 23 -12.71 -1.44 -1.14
C TYR A 23 -11.93 -1.84 0.13
N PHE A 24 -12.62 -2.37 1.13
CA PHE A 24 -12.00 -2.89 2.35
C PHE A 24 -11.09 -4.08 2.06
N PHE A 25 -11.53 -5.01 1.21
CA PHE A 25 -10.74 -6.19 0.83
C PHE A 25 -9.50 -5.81 0.02
N ILE A 26 -9.63 -4.88 -0.94
CA ILE A 26 -8.49 -4.33 -1.69
C ILE A 26 -7.50 -3.68 -0.73
N LEU A 27 -7.96 -2.81 0.18
CA LEU A 27 -7.08 -2.15 1.17
C LEU A 27 -6.35 -3.15 2.08
N PHE A 28 -7.01 -4.23 2.50
CA PHE A 28 -6.40 -5.29 3.32
C PHE A 28 -5.36 -6.13 2.55
N MET A 29 -5.45 -6.14 1.22
CA MET A 29 -4.53 -6.85 0.32
C MET A 29 -3.31 -6.02 -0.11
N LEU A 30 -3.35 -4.70 0.06
CA LEU A 30 -2.25 -3.80 -0.25
C LEU A 30 -1.10 -3.90 0.75
N LYS A 31 0.12 -3.98 0.22
CA LYS A 31 1.35 -4.05 0.99
C LYS A 31 2.42 -3.12 0.45
N PHE A 32 3.21 -2.55 1.36
CA PHE A 32 4.45 -1.90 0.98
C PHE A 32 5.50 -2.96 0.62
N ARG A 33 5.96 -2.95 -0.62
CA ARG A 33 6.93 -3.91 -1.17
C ARG A 33 8.13 -3.20 -1.78
N LEU A 34 9.25 -3.92 -1.77
CA LEU A 34 10.47 -3.55 -2.49
C LEU A 34 10.43 -4.16 -3.89
N ILE A 35 10.33 -3.32 -4.91
CA ILE A 35 10.38 -3.73 -6.31
C ILE A 35 11.83 -3.68 -6.77
N ARG A 36 12.37 -4.80 -7.25
CA ARG A 36 13.74 -4.85 -7.78
C ARG A 36 13.77 -4.25 -9.17
N GLY A 37 14.71 -3.36 -9.39
CA GLY A 37 15.18 -2.89 -10.69
C GLY A 37 16.70 -2.79 -10.71
N GLY A 38 17.22 -2.04 -11.69
CA GLY A 38 18.65 -1.89 -11.90
C GLY A 38 19.22 -2.94 -12.85
N LYS A 39 20.56 -2.97 -12.92
CA LYS A 39 21.31 -3.88 -13.79
C LYS A 39 21.76 -5.12 -13.01
N GLN A 40 22.27 -6.12 -13.71
CA GLN A 40 23.00 -7.21 -13.08
C GLN A 40 24.12 -6.64 -12.20
N ASN A 41 24.30 -7.19 -11.00
CA ASN A 41 25.28 -6.76 -9.98
C ASN A 41 25.15 -5.31 -9.47
N ASN A 42 24.15 -4.55 -9.93
CA ASN A 42 23.83 -3.22 -9.42
C ASN A 42 22.32 -3.10 -9.13
N PRO A 43 21.83 -3.77 -8.07
CA PRO A 43 20.42 -3.77 -7.72
C PRO A 43 19.96 -2.40 -7.19
N PHE A 44 18.80 -1.96 -7.65
CA PHE A 44 18.12 -0.78 -7.16
C PHE A 44 16.69 -1.15 -6.79
N TYR A 45 16.24 -0.77 -5.58
CA TYR A 45 14.90 -1.11 -5.13
C TYR A 45 14.01 0.13 -5.10
N LYS A 46 12.84 0.08 -5.76
CA LYS A 46 11.78 1.06 -5.57
C LYS A 46 10.91 0.62 -4.40
N ILE A 47 10.52 1.54 -3.54
CA ILE A 47 9.59 1.28 -2.43
C ILE A 47 8.21 1.73 -2.91
N GLY A 48 7.28 0.80 -3.03
CA GLY A 48 5.95 1.06 -3.56
C GLY A 48 4.85 0.26 -2.89
N ILE A 49 3.61 0.70 -3.11
CA ILE A 49 2.40 0.00 -2.67
C ILE A 49 1.92 -0.88 -3.82
N LEU A 50 1.81 -2.18 -3.55
CA LEU A 50 1.23 -3.14 -4.47
C LEU A 50 0.32 -4.11 -3.74
N ASP A 51 -0.62 -4.67 -4.48
CA ASP A 51 -1.35 -5.85 -4.01
C ASP A 51 -0.42 -7.03 -3.77
N ALA A 52 -0.78 -7.88 -2.80
CA ALA A 52 -0.03 -9.09 -2.50
C ALA A 52 0.08 -10.05 -3.71
N LYS A 53 -0.94 -10.10 -4.57
CA LYS A 53 -1.03 -11.01 -5.73
C LYS A 53 -0.25 -10.53 -6.96
N THR A 54 0.21 -9.28 -6.98
CA THR A 54 0.95 -8.73 -8.12
C THR A 54 2.27 -9.45 -8.37
N LYS A 55 2.68 -9.51 -9.65
CA LYS A 55 3.97 -10.04 -10.07
C LYS A 55 5.11 -9.31 -9.34
N ARG A 56 6.25 -9.99 -9.14
CA ARG A 56 7.41 -9.45 -8.38
C ARG A 56 7.89 -8.07 -8.85
N ASN A 57 7.91 -7.84 -10.16
CA ASN A 57 8.30 -6.57 -10.78
C ASN A 57 7.09 -5.83 -11.38
N GLY A 58 5.89 -6.05 -10.83
CA GLY A 58 4.67 -5.39 -11.29
C GLY A 58 4.69 -3.88 -11.11
N GLN A 59 3.78 -3.20 -11.81
CA GLN A 59 3.58 -1.76 -11.67
C GLN A 59 3.00 -1.45 -10.28
N PRO A 60 3.64 -0.57 -9.49
CA PRO A 60 3.07 -0.12 -8.23
C PRO A 60 1.93 0.86 -8.43
N LEU A 61 0.96 0.83 -7.53
CA LEU A 61 -0.12 1.82 -7.45
C LEU A 61 0.43 3.19 -7.07
N GLN A 62 1.37 3.21 -6.12
CA GLN A 62 2.05 4.42 -5.68
C GLN A 62 3.50 4.13 -5.30
N ILE A 63 4.41 5.03 -5.68
CA ILE A 63 5.83 4.97 -5.34
C ILE A 63 6.09 5.95 -4.19
N LEU A 64 6.73 5.48 -3.11
CA LEU A 64 7.08 6.32 -1.96
C LEU A 64 8.53 6.78 -2.01
N GLY A 65 9.36 6.08 -2.77
CA GLY A 65 10.77 6.39 -2.89
C GLY A 65 11.60 5.18 -3.32
N PHE A 66 12.87 5.16 -2.92
CA PHE A 66 13.83 4.16 -3.35
C PHE A 66 14.86 3.82 -2.28
N TYR A 67 15.46 2.65 -2.47
CA TYR A 67 16.55 2.12 -1.67
C TYR A 67 17.65 1.61 -2.60
N ASN A 68 18.86 2.12 -2.39
CA ASN A 68 20.07 1.56 -2.98
C ASN A 68 20.83 0.75 -1.90
N PRO A 69 20.97 -0.58 -2.05
CA PRO A 69 21.66 -1.42 -1.07
C PRO A 69 23.18 -1.25 -1.09
N ILE A 70 23.77 -0.93 -2.24
CA ILE A 70 25.22 -0.75 -2.40
C ILE A 70 25.66 0.53 -1.70
N LYS A 71 24.98 1.64 -2.03
CA LYS A 71 25.26 2.95 -1.42
C LYS A 71 24.63 3.10 -0.02
N LYS A 72 23.75 2.18 0.38
CA LYS A 72 22.92 2.26 1.60
C LYS A 72 22.09 3.55 1.71
N ILE A 73 21.78 4.18 0.57
CA ILE A 73 21.00 5.42 0.50
C ILE A 73 19.52 5.07 0.38
N ILE A 74 18.70 5.73 1.19
CA ILE A 74 17.24 5.56 1.21
C ILE A 74 16.61 6.93 1.10
N LYS A 75 15.73 7.10 0.11
CA LYS A 75 14.89 8.28 -0.03
C LYS A 75 13.45 7.85 0.09
N LEU A 76 12.73 8.40 1.05
CA LEU A 76 11.35 8.05 1.36
C LEU A 76 10.55 9.31 1.65
N ASN A 77 9.34 9.39 1.08
CA ASN A 77 8.37 10.39 1.45
C ASN A 77 7.59 9.92 2.69
N ILE A 78 7.95 10.48 3.86
CA ILE A 78 7.39 10.11 5.17
C ILE A 78 5.90 10.45 5.24
N TYR A 79 5.47 11.58 4.67
CA TYR A 79 4.07 12.00 4.68
C TYR A 79 3.16 10.96 4.00
N ILE A 80 3.55 10.51 2.81
CA ILE A 80 2.80 9.49 2.05
C ILE A 80 2.83 8.14 2.77
N LEU A 81 3.96 7.79 3.38
CA LEU A 81 4.09 6.56 4.17
C LEU A 81 3.09 6.53 5.34
N LEU A 82 3.06 7.60 6.14
CA LEU A 82 2.17 7.71 7.31
C LEU A 82 0.69 7.73 6.89
N LYS A 83 0.35 8.45 5.82
CA LYS A 83 -1.02 8.46 5.27
C LYS A 83 -1.50 7.05 4.97
N ASN A 84 -0.69 6.27 4.28
CA ASN A 84 -1.05 4.92 3.84
C ASN A 84 -0.96 3.86 4.96
N LEU A 85 -0.14 4.09 5.99
CA LEU A 85 -0.17 3.27 7.20
C LEU A 85 -1.47 3.46 7.98
N LYS A 86 -1.97 4.71 8.10
CA LYS A 86 -3.26 5.02 8.73
C LYS A 86 -4.44 4.35 8.01
N THR A 87 -4.37 4.20 6.69
CA THR A 87 -5.40 3.51 5.90
C THR A 87 -5.31 1.98 5.97
N GLY A 88 -4.35 1.41 6.72
CA GLY A 88 -4.24 -0.03 6.97
C GLY A 88 -3.32 -0.80 6.01
N VAL A 89 -2.52 -0.11 5.18
CA VAL A 89 -1.55 -0.78 4.29
C VAL A 89 -0.43 -1.42 5.13
N LYS A 90 -0.20 -2.72 4.93
CA LYS A 90 0.76 -3.48 5.75
C LYS A 90 2.19 -3.38 5.19
N LEU A 91 3.18 -3.30 6.07
CA LEU A 91 4.60 -3.37 5.72
C LEU A 91 5.04 -4.82 5.48
N THR A 92 6.00 -5.03 4.59
CA THR A 92 6.74 -6.31 4.50
C THR A 92 7.87 -6.35 5.52
N TYR A 93 8.24 -7.55 5.98
CA TYR A 93 9.27 -7.75 7.01
C TYR A 93 10.62 -7.08 6.67
N ARG A 94 11.09 -7.23 5.42
CA ARG A 94 12.34 -6.60 4.97
C ARG A 94 12.28 -5.08 5.02
N LEU A 95 11.16 -4.49 4.61
CA LEU A 95 10.97 -3.04 4.66
C LEU A 95 10.85 -2.53 6.09
N TRP A 96 10.19 -3.30 6.97
CA TRP A 96 10.12 -2.99 8.40
C TRP A 96 11.50 -2.97 9.06
N ILE A 97 12.33 -3.99 8.82
CA ILE A 97 13.74 -4.00 9.27
C ILE A 97 14.50 -2.78 8.72
N LEU A 98 14.30 -2.45 7.45
CA LEU A 98 14.97 -1.32 6.80
C LEU A 98 14.62 0.01 7.50
N LEU A 99 13.33 0.23 7.77
CA LEU A 99 12.84 1.43 8.46
C LEU A 99 13.32 1.51 9.90
N LEU A 100 13.38 0.37 10.60
CA LEU A 100 13.94 0.29 11.95
C LEU A 100 15.41 0.71 11.99
N LYS A 101 16.22 0.22 11.04
CA LYS A 101 17.65 0.60 10.94
C LYS A 101 17.84 2.09 10.75
N LEU A 102 16.91 2.75 10.06
CA LEU A 102 16.95 4.20 9.82
C LEU A 102 16.39 5.04 10.98
N LYS A 103 15.87 4.43 12.06
CA LYS A 103 15.20 5.11 13.19
C LYS A 103 14.00 6.00 12.81
N ILE A 104 13.46 5.88 11.59
CA ILE A 104 12.32 6.70 11.11
C ILE A 104 11.05 6.44 11.94
N CYS A 105 10.88 5.21 12.45
CA CYS A 105 9.71 4.83 13.24
C CYS A 105 9.60 5.49 14.62
N LYS A 106 10.61 6.25 15.08
CA LYS A 106 10.54 6.96 16.37
C LYS A 106 9.46 8.05 16.41
N ASN A 107 9.05 8.57 15.26
CA ASN A 107 8.06 9.65 15.13
C ASN A 107 6.62 9.14 14.88
N ILE A 108 6.35 7.85 15.13
CA ILE A 108 5.03 7.22 14.91
C ILE A 108 4.27 7.02 16.25
N LYS A 109 4.87 7.43 17.38
CA LYS A 109 4.17 7.51 18.67
C LYS A 109 3.30 8.75 18.73
#